data_AF-A0A3C1LTR5-F1
#
_entry.id   AF-A0A3C1LTR5-F1
#
_cell.length_a   1.000
_cell.length_b   1.000
_cell.length_c   1.000
_cell.angle_alpha   90.00
_cell.angle_beta   90.00
_cell.angle_gamma   90.00
#
_symmetry.space_group_name_H-M   'P 1'
#
loop_
_entity.id
_entity.type
_entity.pdbx_description
1 polymer ?
#
loop_
_entity_poly.entity_id
_entity_poly.type
_entity_poly.pdbx_seq_one_letter_code
_entity_poly.pdbx_strand_id
1 'polypeptide(L)' 'MSLYEPVIRCSICTGEQVACMRERETGHLVELMLITSSADLSLFCKRYGVSGEIRKIY' A
#
# COMPACT_ATOMS: atom_id res chain seq x y z
N MET A 1 -1.22 -9.88 -16.78
CA MET A 1 -1.80 -8.67 -16.15
C MET A 1 -1.72 -8.83 -14.64
N SER A 2 -1.07 -7.91 -13.92
CA SER A 2 -1.22 -7.84 -12.46
C SER A 2 -2.58 -7.23 -12.15
N LEU A 3 -3.49 -8.02 -11.56
CA LEU A 3 -4.84 -7.58 -11.18
C LEU A 3 -4.84 -6.57 -10.03
N TYR A 4 -3.76 -6.56 -9.26
CA TYR A 4 -3.60 -5.71 -8.08
C TYR A 4 -2.50 -4.67 -8.29
N GLU A 5 -2.75 -3.45 -7.83
CA GLU A 5 -1.77 -2.37 -7.73
C GLU A 5 -1.48 -2.06 -6.24
N PRO A 6 -0.20 -1.91 -5.85
CA PRO A 6 0.15 -1.51 -4.49
C PRO A 6 -0.21 -0.04 -4.28
N VAL A 7 -0.83 0.28 -3.15
CA VAL A 7 -1.18 1.64 -2.73
C VAL A 7 -0.93 1.79 -1.22
N ILE A 8 -0.63 3.00 -0.77
CA ILE A 8 -0.59 3.33 0.66
C ILE A 8 -1.84 4.11 1.02
N ARG A 9 -2.68 3.55 1.88
CA ARG A 9 -3.83 4.25 2.46
C ARG A 9 -3.37 5.08 3.66
N CYS A 10 -3.50 6.39 3.58
CA CYS A 10 -3.21 7.33 4.65
C CYS A 10 -4.53 7.76 5.31
N SER A 11 -4.69 7.47 6.60
CA SER A 11 -5.82 7.99 7.37
C SER A 11 -5.61 9.48 7.66
N ILE A 12 -6.52 10.33 7.19
CA ILE A 12 -6.47 11.77 7.44
C ILE A 12 -6.69 12.14 8.91
N CYS A 13 -7.40 11.29 9.66
CA CYS A 13 -7.74 11.57 11.06
C CYS A 13 -6.65 11.14 12.04
N THR A 14 -5.94 10.05 11.73
CA THR A 14 -4.96 9.44 12.65
C THR A 14 -3.53 9.49 12.13
N GLY A 15 -3.33 9.82 10.85
CA GLY A 15 -2.01 9.78 10.20
C GLY A 15 -1.48 8.37 9.94
N GLU A 16 -2.28 7.33 10.22
CA GLU A 16 -1.89 5.94 10.00
C GLU A 16 -1.74 5.66 8.51
N GLN A 17 -0.63 5.00 8.15
CA GLN A 17 -0.36 4.55 6.78
C GLN A 17 -0.51 3.04 6.73
N VAL A 18 -1.33 2.52 5.83
CA VAL A 18 -1.52 1.08 5.62
C VAL A 18 -1.15 0.75 4.18
N ALA A 19 -0.22 -0.18 3.99
CA ALA A 19 0.07 -0.74 2.69
C ALA A 19 -1.05 -1.68 2.29
N CYS A 20 -1.70 -1.37 1.17
CA CYS A 20 -2.83 -2.09 0.62
C CYS A 20 -2.54 -2.52 -0.83
N MET A 21 -3.22 -3.56 -1.26
CA MET A 21 -3.34 -3.91 -2.68
C MET A 21 -4.71 -3.51 -3.16
N ARG A 22 -4.77 -2.67 -4.17
CA ARG A 22 -6.01 -2.27 -4.83
C ARG A 22 -6.25 -3.17 -6.04
N GLU A 23 -7.39 -3.82 -6.07
CA GLU A 23 -7.86 -4.53 -7.25
C GLU A 23 -8.25 -3.54 -8.34
N ARG A 24 -7.73 -3.73 -9.55
CA ARG A 24 -7.95 -2.78 -10.65
C ARG A 24 -9.37 -2.83 -11.22
N GLU A 25 -10.03 -3.99 -11.15
CA GLU A 25 -11.36 -4.20 -11.71
C GLU A 25 -12.47 -3.69 -10.78
N THR A 26 -12.44 -4.12 -9.51
CA THR A 26 -13.48 -3.74 -8.53
C THR A 26 -13.11 -2.50 -7.71
N GLY A 27 -11.85 -2.11 -7.68
CA GLY A 27 -11.34 -1.08 -6.78
C GLY A 27 -11.21 -1.54 -5.32
N HIS A 28 -11.43 -2.82 -5.03
CA HIS A 28 -11.36 -3.36 -3.67
C HIS A 28 -9.95 -3.20 -3.09
N LEU A 29 -9.86 -2.70 -1.87
CA LEU A 29 -8.60 -2.53 -1.14
C LEU A 29 -8.40 -3.67 -0.15
N VAL A 30 -7.32 -4.41 -0.31
CA VAL A 30 -6.90 -5.44 0.64
C VAL A 30 -5.78 -4.86 1.49
N GLU A 31 -6.05 -4.67 2.78
CA GLU A 31 -5.06 -4.19 3.75
C GLU A 31 -4.07 -5.32 4.08
N LEU A 32 -2.78 -5.05 3.90
CA LEU A 32 -1.74 -6.06 4.08
C LEU A 32 -0.85 -5.78 5.28
N MET A 33 -0.46 -4.51 5.49
CA MET A 33 0.52 -4.15 6.50
C MET A 33 0.37 -2.71 6.97
N LEU A 34 0.41 -2.48 8.28
CA LEU A 34 0.55 -1.15 8.85
C LEU A 34 1.99 -0.66 8.66
N ILE A 35 2.12 0.56 8.13
CA ILE A 35 3.38 1.24 7.89
C ILE A 35 3.53 2.33 8.95
N THR A 36 4.36 2.06 9.95
CA THR A 36 4.65 3.00 11.03
C THR A 36 5.96 3.75 10.81
N SER A 37 6.86 3.16 10.02
CA SER A 37 8.20 3.70 9.75
C SER A 37 8.61 3.46 8.29
N SER A 38 9.62 4.19 7.82
CA SER A 38 10.22 4.01 6.49
C SER A 38 10.81 2.59 6.29
N ALA A 39 11.23 1.93 7.37
CA ALA A 39 11.67 0.53 7.35
C ALA A 39 10.54 -0.44 6.96
N ASP A 40 9.32 -0.23 7.48
CA ASP A 40 8.14 -1.03 7.14
C ASP A 40 7.81 -0.91 5.65
N LEU A 41 7.91 0.31 5.11
CA LEU A 41 7.68 0.57 3.69
C LEU A 41 8.72 -0.17 2.83
N SER A 42 10.00 -0.11 3.21
CA SER A 42 11.06 -0.82 2.50
C SER A 42 10.86 -2.35 2.55
N LEU A 43 10.44 -2.87 3.71
CA LEU A 43 10.12 -4.28 3.89
C LEU A 43 8.93 -4.69 3.02
N PHE A 44 7.87 -3.90 2.96
CA PHE A 44 6.73 -4.12 2.08
C PHE A 44 7.17 -4.16 0.60
N CYS A 45 7.91 -3.15 0.15
CA CYS A 45 8.42 -3.11 -1.22
C CYS A 45 9.25 -4.34 -1.56
N LYS A 46 10.15 -4.75 -0.66
CA LYS A 46 10.99 -5.94 -0.85
C LYS A 46 10.18 -7.24 -0.83
N ARG A 47 9.18 -7.35 0.06
CA ARG A 47 8.35 -8.56 0.23
C ARG A 47 7.46 -8.80 -0.99
N TYR A 48 6.89 -7.74 -1.57
CA TYR A 48 5.96 -7.84 -2.68
C TYR A 48 6.59 -7.50 -4.04
N GLY A 49 7.91 -7.29 -4.08
CA GLY A 49 8.62 -6.91 -5.31
C GLY A 49 8.17 -5.57 -5.90
N VAL A 50 7.60 -4.69 -5.07
CA VAL A 50 7.13 -3.37 -5.51
C VAL A 50 8.35 -2.50 -5.73
N SER A 51 8.60 -2.16 -6.99
CA SER A 51 9.70 -1.29 -7.40
C SER A 51 9.12 -0.01 -7.98
N GLY A 52 9.57 1.14 -7.47
CA GLY A 52 9.09 2.45 -7.89
C GLY A 52 8.22 3.15 -6.85
N GLU A 53 7.56 4.22 -7.29
CA GLU A 53 6.72 5.05 -6.43
C GLU A 53 5.35 4.39 -6.20
N ILE A 54 4.97 4.25 -4.93
CA ILE A 54 3.67 3.73 -4.53
C ILE A 54 2.71 4.90 -4.35
N ARG A 55 1.56 4.85 -5.03
CA ARG A 55 0.51 5.87 -4.89
C ARG A 55 -0.03 5.88 -3.47
N LYS A 56 -0.10 7.08 -2.88
CA LYS A 56 -0.80 7.32 -1.62
C LYS A 56 -2.24 7.74 -1.90
N ILE A 57 -3.18 7.12 -1.20
CA ILE A 57 -4.60 7.47 -1.20
C ILE A 57 -4.98 7.95 0.20
N TYR A 58 -5.87 8.93 0.29
CA TYR A 58 -6.28 9.59 1.54
C TYR A 58 -7.78 9.43 1.73
#